data_AF-X1BF26-F1
#
_entry.id   AF-X1BF26-F1
#
_cell.length_a   1.000
_cell.length_b   1.000
_cell.length_c   1.000
_cell.angle_alpha   90.00
_cell.angle_beta   90.00
_cell.angle_gamma   90.00
#
_symmetry.space_group_name_H-M   'P 1'
#
loop_
_entity.id
_entity.type
_entity.pdbx_description
1 polymer ?
#
loop_
_entity_poly.entity_id
_entity_poly.type
_entity_poly.pdbx_seq_one_letter_code
_entity_poly.pdbx_strand_id
1 'polypeptide(L)'
;MVFTKLKRRYKNLNRLRQIVNILIKYGFDYFVKQLGLTNLISKGGKILKLKPSKIAQLLLPIRVRLALEELGPTFVKLGQILSTRPDLIPQDYIIELQKLQNEVPPFAYDQVEQIINRELGADIPKIFKSFEQKAFAAASLGQVHQAILE
;
A
#
# COMPACT_ATOMS: atom_id res chain seq x y z
N MET A 1 9.92 11.59 28.02
CA MET A 1 10.35 11.68 26.60
C MET A 1 11.14 10.46 26.08
N VAL A 2 11.65 9.57 26.93
CA VAL A 2 12.44 8.37 26.52
C VAL A 2 11.56 7.15 26.17
N PHE A 3 10.46 6.94 26.88
CA PHE A 3 9.55 5.80 26.68
C PHE A 3 8.86 5.76 25.31
N THR A 4 8.55 6.93 24.72
CA THR A 4 7.97 7.03 23.37
C THR A 4 8.95 6.65 22.27
N LYS A 5 10.25 6.98 22.41
CA LYS A 5 11.30 6.56 21.46
C LYS A 5 11.49 5.05 21.45
N LEU A 6 11.46 4.41 22.63
CA LEU A 6 11.58 2.95 22.76
C LEU A 6 10.40 2.20 22.12
N LYS A 7 9.17 2.65 22.38
CA LYS A 7 7.94 2.07 21.80
C LYS A 7 7.93 2.17 20.27
N ARG A 8 8.40 3.30 19.72
CA ARG A 8 8.53 3.52 18.26
C ARG A 8 9.60 2.60 17.64
N ARG A 9 10.75 2.42 18.31
CA ARG A 9 11.81 1.48 17.90
C ARG A 9 11.30 0.03 17.84
N TYR A 10 10.50 -0.40 18.81
CA TYR A 10 9.93 -1.74 18.87
C TYR A 10 8.86 -1.99 17.78
N LYS A 11 7.98 -1.02 17.52
CA LYS A 11 6.99 -1.08 16.42
C LYS A 11 7.68 -1.24 15.06
N ASN A 12 8.82 -0.57 14.87
CA ASN A 12 9.60 -0.66 13.63
C ASN A 12 10.18 -2.06 13.40
N LEU A 13 10.61 -2.76 14.45
CA LEU A 13 11.13 -4.13 14.33
C LEU A 13 10.05 -5.14 13.93
N ASN A 14 8.84 -5.01 14.49
CA ASN A 14 7.72 -5.86 14.08
C ASN A 14 7.36 -5.64 12.61
N ARG A 15 7.35 -4.37 12.17
CA ARG A 15 7.13 -4.04 10.76
C ARG A 15 8.22 -4.61 9.86
N LEU A 16 9.49 -4.51 10.27
CA LEU A 16 10.60 -5.06 9.51
C LEU A 16 10.49 -6.58 9.36
N ARG A 17 10.13 -7.30 10.42
CA ARG A 17 9.84 -8.74 10.36
C ARG A 17 8.71 -9.07 9.39
N GLN A 18 7.64 -8.28 9.41
CA GLN A 18 6.53 -8.44 8.46
C GLN A 18 7.00 -8.26 7.02
N ILE A 19 7.78 -7.22 6.73
CA ILE A 19 8.34 -6.98 5.39
C ILE A 19 9.15 -8.19 4.92
N VAL A 20 10.07 -8.68 5.77
CA VAL A 20 10.91 -9.82 5.43
C VAL A 20 10.08 -11.10 5.21
N ASN A 21 9.06 -11.35 6.03
CA ASN A 21 8.16 -12.48 5.86
C ASN A 21 7.41 -12.42 4.52
N ILE A 22 6.92 -11.24 4.13
CA ILE A 22 6.25 -11.04 2.84
C ILE A 22 7.23 -11.30 1.69
N LEU A 23 8.45 -10.76 1.75
CA LEU A 23 9.47 -11.01 0.73
C LEU A 23 9.73 -12.52 0.53
N ILE A 24 9.81 -13.28 1.62
CA ILE A 24 10.01 -14.73 1.50
C ILE A 24 8.76 -15.45 0.99
N LYS A 25 7.55 -15.03 1.41
CA LYS A 25 6.28 -15.58 0.90
C LYS A 25 6.18 -15.49 -0.63
N TYR A 26 6.70 -14.40 -1.20
CA TYR A 26 6.77 -14.16 -2.64
C TYR A 26 8.09 -14.63 -3.28
N GLY A 27 8.90 -15.43 -2.58
CA GLY A 27 10.09 -16.12 -3.10
C GLY A 27 11.32 -15.24 -3.34
N PHE A 28 11.46 -14.14 -2.59
CA PHE A 28 12.66 -13.28 -2.58
C PHE A 28 13.63 -13.69 -1.45
N ASP A 29 13.70 -14.98 -1.10
CA ASP A 29 14.52 -15.49 -0.01
C ASP A 29 16.03 -15.31 -0.28
N TYR A 30 16.44 -15.41 -1.54
CA TYR A 30 17.82 -15.13 -1.95
C TYR A 30 18.26 -13.71 -1.57
N PHE A 31 17.45 -12.70 -1.89
CA PHE A 31 17.74 -11.30 -1.53
C PHE A 31 17.75 -11.10 -0.01
N VAL A 32 16.82 -11.74 0.72
CA VAL A 32 16.79 -11.67 2.18
C VAL A 32 18.06 -12.26 2.80
N LYS A 33 18.57 -13.37 2.26
CA LYS A 33 19.85 -13.98 2.68
C LYS A 33 21.03 -13.07 2.37
N GLN A 34 21.10 -12.51 1.16
CA GLN A 34 22.18 -11.62 0.74
C GLN A 34 22.26 -10.35 1.60
N LEU A 35 21.11 -9.83 2.05
CA LEU A 35 21.04 -8.66 2.92
C LEU A 35 21.30 -8.97 4.41
N GLY A 36 21.54 -10.24 4.77
CA GLY A 36 21.75 -10.65 6.18
C GLY A 36 20.51 -10.49 7.07
N LEU A 37 19.31 -10.40 6.47
CA LEU A 37 18.05 -10.13 7.19
C LEU A 37 17.37 -11.40 7.71
N THR A 38 17.99 -12.56 7.54
CA THR A 38 17.48 -13.87 7.98
C THR A 38 17.23 -13.92 9.50
N ASN A 39 18.05 -13.22 10.27
CA ASN A 39 18.02 -13.24 11.74
C ASN A 39 16.77 -12.56 12.32
N LEU A 40 16.06 -11.78 11.50
CA LEU A 40 14.83 -11.11 11.92
C LEU A 40 13.64 -12.07 12.04
N ILE A 41 13.69 -13.19 11.30
CA ILE A 41 12.61 -14.17 11.20
C ILE A 41 12.88 -15.37 12.12
N SER A 42 14.14 -15.66 12.41
CA SER A 42 14.54 -16.81 13.22
C SER A 42 14.54 -16.47 14.71
N LYS A 43 13.56 -16.98 15.47
CA LYS A 43 13.82 -17.32 16.87
C LYS A 43 14.52 -18.68 16.88
N GLY A 44 15.85 -18.69 17.01
CA GLY A 44 16.63 -19.92 17.21
C GLY A 44 17.06 -20.68 15.94
N GLY A 45 17.52 -19.98 14.90
CA GLY A 45 18.31 -20.59 13.80
C GLY A 45 17.56 -21.48 12.80
N LYS A 46 16.27 -21.80 13.01
CA LYS A 46 15.46 -22.49 12.01
C LYS A 46 14.83 -21.48 11.07
N ILE A 47 15.41 -21.34 9.87
CA ILE A 47 14.69 -20.77 8.73
C ILE A 47 13.42 -21.61 8.61
N LEU A 48 12.24 -20.98 8.80
CA LEU A 48 10.96 -21.63 8.52
C LEU A 48 11.09 -22.30 7.15
N LYS A 49 10.98 -23.63 7.11
CA LYS A 49 10.83 -24.36 5.84
C LYS A 49 9.54 -23.86 5.20
N LEU A 50 9.62 -22.76 4.47
CA LEU A 50 8.51 -22.24 3.71
C LEU A 50 8.27 -23.26 2.60
N LYS A 51 7.19 -24.02 2.75
CA LYS A 51 6.67 -24.85 1.65
C LYS A 51 6.54 -23.95 0.42
N PRO A 52 6.95 -24.40 -0.78
CA PRO A 52 6.76 -23.62 -1.99
C PRO A 52 5.27 -23.31 -2.08
N SER A 53 4.93 -22.04 -1.87
CA SER A 53 3.56 -21.58 -2.00
C SER A 53 3.20 -21.64 -3.49
N LYS A 54 1.93 -21.86 -3.85
CA LYS A 54 1.47 -21.76 -5.25
C LYS A 54 1.90 -20.43 -5.90
N ILE A 55 2.11 -19.39 -5.10
CA ILE A 55 2.58 -18.06 -5.49
C ILE A 55 4.01 -18.09 -6.05
N ALA A 56 4.88 -18.99 -5.57
CA ALA A 56 6.26 -19.10 -6.06
C ALA A 56 6.34 -19.61 -7.53
N GLN A 57 5.26 -20.22 -8.04
CA GLN A 57 5.13 -20.68 -9.42
C GLN A 57 4.67 -19.57 -10.38
N LEU A 58 4.27 -18.41 -9.87
CA LEU A 58 3.88 -17.27 -10.70
C LEU A 58 5.10 -16.61 -11.35
N LEU A 59 4.85 -15.91 -12.46
CA LEU A 59 5.85 -15.07 -13.12
C LEU A 59 6.39 -14.00 -12.16
N LEU A 60 7.66 -13.65 -12.33
CA LEU A 60 8.35 -12.73 -11.42
C LEU A 60 7.71 -11.34 -11.33
N PRO A 61 7.25 -10.69 -12.44
CA PRO A 61 6.50 -9.44 -12.37
C PRO A 61 5.26 -9.52 -11.47
N ILE A 62 4.49 -10.61 -11.58
CA ILE A 62 3.27 -10.84 -10.79
C ILE A 62 3.62 -10.96 -9.31
N ARG A 63 4.69 -11.70 -9.00
CA ARG A 63 5.18 -11.85 -7.62
C ARG A 63 5.63 -10.51 -7.03
N VAL A 64 6.29 -9.66 -7.81
CA VAL A 64 6.66 -8.30 -7.38
C VAL A 64 5.42 -7.47 -7.09
N ARG A 65 4.45 -7.40 -8.02
CA ARG A 65 3.21 -6.64 -7.81
C ARG A 65 2.49 -7.07 -6.54
N LEU A 66 2.24 -8.36 -6.38
CA LEU A 66 1.52 -8.90 -5.22
C LEU A 66 2.29 -8.65 -3.91
N ALA A 67 3.63 -8.72 -3.93
CA ALA A 67 4.43 -8.36 -2.78
C ALA A 67 4.26 -6.88 -2.41
N LEU A 68 4.27 -5.97 -3.38
CA LEU A 68 4.06 -4.54 -3.14
C LEU A 68 2.66 -4.23 -2.58
N GLU A 69 1.63 -4.93 -3.07
CA GLU A 69 0.25 -4.84 -2.53
C GLU A 69 0.19 -5.28 -1.06
N GLU A 70 0.72 -6.47 -0.72
CA GLU A 70 0.70 -6.98 0.66
C GLU A 70 1.61 -6.18 1.60
N LEU A 71 2.69 -5.60 1.07
CA LEU A 71 3.53 -4.67 1.82
C LEU A 71 2.82 -3.35 2.13
N GLY A 72 1.75 -3.00 1.41
CA GLY A 72 0.85 -1.89 1.73
C GLY A 72 1.19 -0.57 1.02
N PRO A 73 0.54 0.54 1.41
CA PRO A 73 0.38 1.73 0.57
C PRO A 73 1.69 2.41 0.13
N THR A 74 2.72 2.40 0.99
CA THR A 74 4.05 2.93 0.63
C THR A 74 4.66 2.17 -0.54
N PHE A 75 4.55 0.84 -0.54
CA PHE A 75 5.12 -0.02 -1.57
C PHE A 75 4.25 -0.05 -2.83
N VAL A 76 2.93 0.04 -2.70
CA VAL A 76 2.03 0.29 -3.84
C VAL A 76 2.44 1.56 -4.58
N LYS A 77 2.69 2.66 -3.85
CA LYS A 77 3.10 3.93 -4.46
C LYS A 77 4.49 3.84 -5.13
N LEU A 78 5.41 3.07 -4.56
CA LEU A 78 6.68 2.75 -5.21
C LEU A 78 6.45 2.01 -6.54
N GLY A 79 5.58 1.00 -6.55
CA GLY A 79 5.24 0.27 -7.77
C GLY A 79 4.60 1.16 -8.84
N GLN A 80 3.72 2.07 -8.44
CA GLN A 80 3.13 3.07 -9.34
C GLN A 80 4.21 3.97 -9.96
N ILE A 81 5.16 4.49 -9.18
CA ILE A 81 6.28 5.30 -9.69
C ILE A 81 7.16 4.48 -10.65
N LEU A 82 7.47 3.24 -10.31
CA LEU A 82 8.28 2.37 -11.16
C LEU A 82 7.57 2.05 -12.49
N SER A 83 6.24 1.90 -12.48
CA SER A 83 5.44 1.64 -13.68
C SER A 83 5.38 2.79 -14.68
N THR A 84 5.85 3.98 -14.31
CA THR A 84 5.95 5.14 -15.22
C THR A 84 7.37 5.38 -15.72
N ARG A 85 8.33 4.51 -15.36
CA ARG A 85 9.76 4.64 -15.66
C ARG A 85 10.26 3.48 -16.54
N PRO A 86 9.95 3.48 -17.85
CA PRO A 86 10.36 2.43 -18.76
C PRO A 86 11.87 2.30 -18.94
N ASP A 87 12.61 3.32 -18.53
CA ASP A 87 14.07 3.35 -18.50
C ASP A 87 14.68 2.55 -17.33
N LEU A 88 13.90 2.21 -16.30
CA LEU A 88 14.40 1.58 -15.06
C LEU A 88 14.09 0.08 -14.94
N ILE A 89 13.02 -0.40 -15.57
CA ILE A 89 12.54 -1.78 -15.42
C ILE A 89 12.06 -2.36 -16.76
N PRO A 90 12.14 -3.69 -16.96
CA PRO A 90 11.68 -4.32 -18.19
C PRO A 90 10.16 -4.20 -18.42
N GLN A 91 9.73 -4.27 -19.68
CA GLN A 91 8.35 -4.00 -20.12
C GLN A 91 7.29 -4.88 -19.43
N ASP A 92 7.60 -6.13 -19.13
CA ASP A 92 6.71 -7.07 -18.43
C ASP A 92 6.43 -6.64 -16.98
N TYR A 93 7.40 -6.01 -16.31
CA TYR A 93 7.18 -5.39 -15.00
C TYR A 93 6.34 -4.12 -15.10
N ILE A 94 6.52 -3.30 -16.13
CA ILE A 94 5.72 -2.10 -16.34
C ILE A 94 4.25 -2.48 -16.47
N ILE A 95 3.93 -3.40 -17.39
CA ILE A 95 2.57 -3.86 -17.65
C ILE A 95 1.93 -4.41 -16.37
N GLU A 96 2.68 -5.20 -15.60
CA GLU A 96 2.13 -5.75 -14.37
C GLU A 96 1.95 -4.67 -13.29
N LEU A 97 2.94 -3.80 -13.07
CA LEU A 97 2.89 -2.75 -12.04
C LEU A 97 1.88 -1.64 -12.37
N GLN A 98 1.53 -1.42 -13.64
CA GLN A 98 0.43 -0.53 -14.02
C GLN A 98 -0.90 -0.93 -13.37
N LYS A 99 -1.11 -2.22 -13.07
CA LYS A 99 -2.31 -2.69 -12.34
C LYS A 99 -2.38 -2.17 -10.90
N LEU A 100 -1.27 -1.63 -10.35
CA LEU A 100 -1.28 -0.94 -9.06
C LEU A 100 -1.86 0.47 -9.16
N GLN A 101 -2.00 1.02 -10.36
CA GLN A 101 -2.59 2.34 -10.58
C GLN A 101 -4.13 2.32 -10.50
N ASN A 102 -4.73 1.19 -10.06
CA ASN A 102 -6.17 1.03 -9.93
C ASN A 102 -6.85 2.29 -9.38
N GLU A 103 -7.81 2.78 -10.14
CA GLU A 103 -8.82 3.72 -9.69
C GLU A 103 -9.57 3.03 -8.53
N VAL A 104 -9.45 3.59 -7.33
CA VAL A 104 -10.26 3.14 -6.21
C VAL A 104 -11.69 3.58 -6.54
N PRO A 105 -12.69 2.67 -6.58
CA PRO A 105 -14.05 3.12 -6.78
C PRO A 105 -14.42 4.09 -5.67
N PRO A 106 -15.10 5.21 -5.97
CA PRO A 106 -15.53 6.13 -4.94
C PRO A 106 -16.48 5.41 -3.98
N PHE A 107 -16.38 5.76 -2.71
CA PHE A 107 -17.34 5.36 -1.70
C PHE A 107 -18.61 6.20 -1.83
N ALA A 108 -19.71 5.69 -1.25
CA ALA A 108 -21.04 6.23 -1.45
C ALA A 108 -21.18 7.68 -0.91
N TYR A 109 -21.95 8.50 -1.61
CA TYR A 109 -22.09 9.95 -1.32
C TYR A 109 -22.66 10.22 0.08
N ASP A 110 -23.53 9.35 0.56
CA ASP A 110 -24.08 9.33 1.92
C ASP A 110 -22.98 9.29 3.00
N GLN A 111 -21.86 8.60 2.74
CA GLN A 111 -20.71 8.66 3.65
C GLN A 111 -19.96 9.99 3.54
N VAL A 112 -19.88 10.59 2.34
CA VAL A 112 -19.27 11.91 2.12
C VAL A 112 -20.03 12.96 2.92
N GLU A 113 -21.36 12.97 2.81
CA GLU A 113 -22.23 13.89 3.53
C GLU A 113 -22.07 13.77 5.05
N GLN A 114 -22.05 12.54 5.58
CA GLN A 114 -21.80 12.31 7.00
C GLN A 114 -20.42 12.81 7.45
N ILE A 115 -19.37 12.56 6.66
CA ILE A 115 -18.02 13.01 6.99
C ILE A 115 -17.97 14.55 6.98
N ILE A 116 -18.48 15.21 5.94
CA ILE A 116 -18.47 16.67 5.85
C ILE A 116 -19.26 17.29 6.99
N ASN A 117 -20.47 16.80 7.27
CA ASN A 117 -21.31 17.34 8.34
C ASN A 117 -20.64 17.17 9.72
N ARG A 118 -19.94 16.06 9.94
CA ARG A 118 -19.22 15.81 11.19
C ARG A 118 -17.98 16.69 11.35
N GLU A 119 -17.19 16.85 10.30
CA GLU A 119 -15.91 17.58 10.37
C GLU A 119 -16.11 19.10 10.29
N LEU A 120 -17.14 19.58 9.58
CA LEU A 120 -17.43 21.01 9.38
C LEU A 120 -18.59 21.54 10.24
N GLY A 121 -19.38 20.66 10.87
CA GLY A 121 -20.43 21.04 11.82
C GLY A 121 -21.70 21.63 11.21
N ALA A 122 -21.87 21.58 9.89
CA ALA A 122 -23.06 22.03 9.18
C ALA A 122 -23.33 21.18 7.93
N ASP A 123 -24.57 21.21 7.46
CA ASP A 123 -24.97 20.49 6.24
C ASP A 123 -24.31 21.10 5.00
N ILE A 124 -23.95 20.26 4.01
CA ILE A 124 -23.33 20.69 2.74
C ILE A 124 -24.01 21.92 2.11
N PRO A 125 -25.36 22.01 2.00
CA PRO A 125 -26.03 23.15 1.38
C PRO A 125 -25.90 24.47 2.16
N LYS A 126 -25.47 24.43 3.43
CA LYS A 126 -25.21 25.62 4.26
C LYS A 126 -23.77 26.12 4.13
N ILE A 127 -22.88 25.28 3.60
CA ILE A 127 -21.43 25.54 3.52
C ILE A 127 -21.03 25.91 2.09
N PHE A 128 -21.61 25.24 1.10
CA PHE A 128 -21.26 25.37 -0.31
C PHE A 128 -22.46 25.84 -1.14
N LYS A 129 -22.22 26.77 -2.07
CA LYS A 129 -23.19 27.21 -3.06
C LYS A 129 -23.59 26.07 -4.01
N SER A 130 -22.65 25.20 -4.34
CA SER A 130 -22.91 23.95 -5.07
C SER A 130 -21.90 22.89 -4.67
N PHE A 131 -22.33 21.63 -4.67
CA PHE A 131 -21.48 20.48 -4.37
C PHE A 131 -21.86 19.32 -5.29
N GLU A 132 -20.89 18.80 -6.05
CA GLU A 132 -21.10 17.69 -6.98
C GLU A 132 -21.13 16.35 -6.22
N GLN A 133 -22.23 15.61 -6.32
CA GLN A 133 -22.37 14.32 -5.63
C GLN A 133 -21.47 13.25 -6.23
N LYS A 134 -21.22 13.32 -7.54
CA LYS A 134 -20.30 12.40 -8.20
C LYS A 134 -18.85 12.76 -7.83
N ALA A 135 -18.10 11.79 -7.33
CA ALA A 135 -16.66 11.97 -7.13
C ALA A 135 -15.98 12.27 -8.47
N PHE A 136 -15.17 13.32 -8.50
CA PHE A 136 -14.31 13.67 -9.62
C PHE A 136 -13.14 12.68 -9.75
N ALA A 137 -12.56 12.30 -8.62
CA ALA A 137 -11.48 11.33 -8.53
C ALA A 137 -11.54 10.60 -7.19
N ALA A 138 -11.07 9.37 -7.15
CA ALA A 138 -10.93 8.59 -5.94
C ALA A 138 -9.55 7.95 -5.87
N ALA A 139 -8.97 7.96 -4.67
CA ALA A 139 -7.64 7.50 -4.36
C ALA A 139 -7.64 6.68 -3.08
N SER A 140 -6.51 6.05 -2.77
CA SER A 140 -6.39 5.11 -1.64
C SER A 140 -6.70 5.68 -0.25
N LEU A 141 -6.77 7.01 -0.08
CA LEU A 141 -7.02 7.68 1.19
C LEU A 141 -8.30 8.54 1.20
N GLY A 142 -9.02 8.64 0.08
CA GLY A 142 -10.20 9.47 -0.02
C GLY A 142 -10.61 9.76 -1.46
N GLN A 143 -11.62 10.61 -1.62
CA GLN A 143 -12.12 11.03 -2.92
C GLN A 143 -12.31 12.54 -2.99
N VAL A 144 -12.29 13.09 -4.20
CA VAL A 144 -12.36 14.51 -4.49
C VAL A 144 -13.73 14.81 -5.09
N HIS A 145 -14.39 15.84 -4.57
CA HIS A 145 -15.64 16.39 -5.10
C HIS A 145 -15.42 17.83 -5.53
N GLN A 146 -16.12 18.24 -6.59
CA GLN A 146 -16.13 19.64 -7.02
C GLN A 146 -17.16 20.41 -6.21
N ALA A 147 -16.82 21.61 -5.75
CA ALA A 147 -17.72 22.48 -5.01
C ALA A 147 -17.44 23.95 -5.31
N ILE A 148 -18.45 24.81 -5.11
CA ILE A 148 -18.34 26.27 -5.21
C ILE A 148 -18.60 26.85 -3.82
N LEU A 149 -17.66 27.66 -3.34
CA LEU A 149 -17.81 28.47 -2.13
C LEU A 149 -18.48 29.80 -2.49
N GLU A 150 -19.16 30.41 -1.51
CA GLU A 150 -19.69 31.77 -1.65
C GLU A 150 -18.58 32.82 -1.78
#